data_AF-A0A8H3R6H8-F1
#
_entry.id   AF-A0A8H3R6H8-F1
#
_cell.length_a   1.000
_cell.length_b   1.000
_cell.length_c   1.000
_cell.angle_alpha   90.00
_cell.angle_beta   90.00
_cell.angle_gamma   90.00
#
_symmetry.space_group_name_H-M   'P 1'
#
loop_
_entity.id
_entity.type
_entity.pdbx_description
1 polymer ?
#
loop_
_entity_poly.entity_id
_entity_poly.type
_entity_poly.pdbx_seq_one_letter_code
_entity_poly.pdbx_strand_id
1 'polypeptide(L)'
;MRINIIQTLTSLSKGGRDVTDNDLIKWANDTVSRGGKSSKISSFKDPTLRNGIFLIDLLNSIKPGIVDYALVTRGVSDDDATLNARYAISIARKIGATIFLLPEDIVEVRPRLILTFIGSLMALK
;
A
#
# COMPACT_ATOMS: atom_id res chain seq x y z
N MET A 1 7.59 11.47 12.98
CA MET A 1 7.41 10.39 11.98
C MET A 1 7.83 9.01 12.48
N ARG A 2 9.07 8.79 12.99
CA ARG A 2 9.52 7.46 13.45
C ARG A 2 8.65 6.81 14.53
N ILE A 3 8.10 7.60 15.45
CA ILE A 3 7.22 7.12 16.54
C ILE A 3 5.93 6.50 15.98
N ASN A 4 5.30 7.11 14.98
CA ASN A 4 4.04 6.62 14.40
C ASN A 4 4.23 5.26 13.72
N ILE A 5 5.37 5.05 13.06
CA ILE A 5 5.69 3.75 12.43
C ILE A 5 5.77 2.65 13.48
N ILE A 6 6.48 2.92 14.57
CA ILE A 6 6.63 1.98 15.68
C ILE A 6 5.26 1.71 16.30
N GLN A 7 4.46 2.75 16.57
CA GLN A 7 3.11 2.60 17.13
C GLN A 7 2.19 1.77 16.23
N THR A 8 2.19 2.03 14.91
CA THR A 8 1.37 1.24 13.96
C THR A 8 1.83 -0.23 13.95
N LEU A 9 3.13 -0.51 13.85
CA LEU A 9 3.64 -1.87 13.86
C LEU A 9 3.39 -2.58 15.20
N THR A 10 3.54 -1.88 16.33
CA THR A 10 3.19 -2.41 17.65
C THR A 10 1.70 -2.70 17.77
N SER A 11 0.82 -1.85 17.22
CA SER A 11 -0.63 -2.10 17.22
C SER A 11 -1.05 -3.33 16.41
N LEU A 12 -0.22 -3.73 15.44
CA LEU A 12 -0.41 -4.93 14.64
C LEU A 12 0.14 -6.20 15.29
N SER A 13 0.94 -6.08 16.37
CA SER A 13 1.48 -7.23 17.09
C SER A 13 0.32 -8.05 17.70
N LYS A 14 0.24 -9.33 17.33
CA LYS A 14 -0.72 -10.28 17.92
C LYS A 14 0.04 -11.25 18.82
N GLY A 15 -0.29 -11.23 20.12
CA GLY A 15 0.27 -12.18 21.09
C GLY A 15 1.76 -12.00 21.40
N GLY A 16 2.29 -10.78 21.34
CA GLY A 16 3.69 -10.48 21.70
C GLY A 16 4.72 -10.76 20.61
N ARG A 17 4.29 -11.14 19.39
CA ARG A 17 5.16 -11.23 18.21
C ARG A 17 5.03 -9.96 17.36
N ASP A 18 6.15 -9.30 17.12
CA ASP A 18 6.24 -8.18 16.20
C ASP A 18 5.98 -8.64 14.75
N VAL A 19 5.22 -7.83 14.01
CA VAL A 19 4.96 -8.09 12.59
C VAL A 19 6.23 -7.82 11.79
N THR A 20 6.69 -8.82 11.03
CA THR A 20 7.87 -8.69 10.17
C THR A 20 7.50 -8.17 8.78
N ASP A 21 8.49 -7.65 8.05
CA ASP A 21 8.33 -7.23 6.65
C ASP A 21 7.73 -8.34 5.78
N ASN A 22 8.13 -9.60 6.01
CA ASN A 22 7.61 -10.76 5.30
C ASN A 22 6.14 -11.03 5.61
N ASP A 23 5.72 -10.82 6.87
CA ASP A 23 4.32 -10.98 7.26
C ASP A 23 3.43 -9.93 6.57
N LEU A 24 3.92 -8.68 6.44
CA LEU A 24 3.23 -7.62 5.71
C LEU A 24 3.14 -7.91 4.20
N ILE A 25 4.22 -8.36 3.58
CA ILE A 25 4.25 -8.73 2.15
C ILE A 25 3.27 -9.87 1.89
N LYS A 26 3.29 -10.91 2.74
CA LYS A 26 2.38 -12.03 2.65
C LYS A 26 0.93 -11.58 2.80
N TRP A 27 0.62 -10.81 3.83
CA TRP A 27 -0.73 -10.27 4.05
C TRP A 27 -1.24 -9.44 2.87
N ALA A 28 -0.38 -8.57 2.31
CA ALA A 28 -0.73 -7.73 1.17
C ALA A 28 -1.05 -8.57 -0.07
N ASN A 29 -0.16 -9.51 -0.42
CA ASN A 29 -0.37 -10.41 -1.57
C ASN A 29 -1.60 -11.31 -1.40
N ASP A 30 -1.82 -11.87 -0.21
CA ASP A 30 -3.00 -12.69 0.09
C ASP A 30 -4.29 -11.87 0.00
N THR A 31 -4.25 -10.60 0.43
CA THR A 31 -5.41 -9.69 0.34
C THR A 31 -5.74 -9.34 -1.10
N VAL A 32 -4.73 -9.00 -1.91
CA VAL A 32 -4.90 -8.73 -3.35
C VAL A 32 -5.43 -9.95 -4.09
N SER A 33 -4.90 -11.14 -3.79
CA SER A 33 -5.36 -12.41 -4.35
C SER A 33 -6.83 -12.69 -4.00
N ARG A 34 -7.23 -12.48 -2.74
CA ARG A 34 -8.64 -12.59 -2.29
C ARG A 34 -9.56 -11.59 -2.97
N GLY A 35 -9.07 -10.41 -3.34
CA GLY A 35 -9.80 -9.42 -4.12
C GLY A 35 -9.92 -9.76 -5.61
N GLY A 36 -9.44 -10.92 -6.06
CA GLY A 36 -9.49 -11.36 -7.45
C GLY A 36 -8.48 -10.66 -8.36
N LYS A 37 -7.43 -10.08 -7.79
CA LYS A 37 -6.37 -9.36 -8.52
C LYS A 37 -5.10 -10.21 -8.57
N SER A 38 -4.34 -10.08 -9.65
CA SER A 38 -3.14 -10.90 -9.90
C SER A 38 -1.82 -10.17 -9.59
N SER A 39 -1.86 -8.89 -9.26
CA SER A 39 -0.67 -8.12 -8.90
C SER A 39 -0.05 -8.66 -7.61
N LYS A 40 1.27 -8.76 -7.55
CA LYS A 40 2.01 -9.26 -6.39
C LYS A 40 3.34 -8.54 -6.26
N ILE A 41 3.86 -8.48 -5.05
CA ILE A 41 5.21 -7.97 -4.77
C ILE A 41 6.04 -9.02 -4.06
N SER A 42 7.34 -9.02 -4.36
CA SER A 42 8.31 -9.88 -3.68
C SER A 42 9.04 -9.16 -2.53
N SER A 43 9.05 -7.83 -2.55
CA SER A 43 9.77 -6.96 -1.63
C SER A 43 9.20 -5.55 -1.65
N PHE A 44 9.41 -4.76 -0.59
CA PHE A 44 9.12 -3.31 -0.62
C PHE A 44 10.10 -2.51 -1.51
N LYS A 45 11.12 -3.17 -2.07
CA LYS A 45 12.06 -2.61 -3.07
C LYS A 45 11.67 -2.98 -4.51
N ASP A 46 10.54 -3.67 -4.70
CA ASP A 46 10.13 -4.15 -6.01
C ASP A 46 9.85 -2.97 -6.95
N PRO A 47 10.55 -2.85 -8.10
CA PRO A 47 10.39 -1.70 -9.00
C PRO A 47 8.98 -1.61 -9.58
N THR A 48 8.22 -2.71 -9.59
CA THR A 48 6.83 -2.70 -10.04
C THR A 48 5.92 -1.86 -9.15
N LEU A 49 6.31 -1.59 -7.89
CA LEU A 49 5.57 -0.70 -6.99
C LEU A 49 5.43 0.73 -7.53
N ARG A 50 6.38 1.17 -8.37
CA ARG A 50 6.38 2.51 -8.98
C ARG A 50 5.11 2.81 -9.75
N ASN A 51 4.53 1.83 -10.44
CA ASN A 51 3.34 2.05 -11.25
C ASN A 51 2.07 2.33 -10.42
N GLY A 52 2.11 2.10 -9.11
CA GLY A 52 1.00 2.32 -8.17
C GLY A 52 -0.15 1.30 -8.27
N ILE A 53 -0.15 0.42 -9.27
CA ILE A 53 -1.24 -0.53 -9.55
C ILE A 53 -1.43 -1.50 -8.39
N PHE A 54 -0.34 -2.06 -7.87
CA PHE A 54 -0.41 -2.99 -6.73
C PHE A 54 -1.05 -2.34 -5.49
N LEU A 55 -0.69 -1.08 -5.19
CA LEU A 55 -1.25 -0.36 -4.04
C LEU A 55 -2.74 -0.06 -4.24
N ILE A 56 -3.14 0.27 -5.46
CA ILE A 56 -4.55 0.49 -5.83
C ILE A 56 -5.34 -0.81 -5.73
N ASP A 57 -4.81 -1.91 -6.26
CA ASP A 57 -5.46 -3.23 -6.18
C ASP A 57 -5.59 -3.71 -4.73
N LEU A 58 -4.59 -3.44 -3.88
CA LEU A 58 -4.68 -3.71 -2.45
C LEU A 58 -5.82 -2.92 -1.80
N LEU A 59 -5.97 -1.63 -2.11
CA LEU A 59 -7.06 -0.80 -1.60
C LEU A 59 -8.43 -1.30 -2.04
N ASN A 60 -8.58 -1.65 -3.32
CA ASN A 60 -9.84 -2.23 -3.82
C ASN A 60 -10.14 -3.58 -3.17
N SER A 61 -9.11 -4.35 -2.82
CA SER A 61 -9.28 -5.65 -2.16
C SER A 61 -9.70 -5.51 -0.69
N ILE A 62 -9.27 -4.44 -0.01
CA ILE A 62 -9.73 -4.11 1.35
C ILE A 62 -11.17 -3.61 1.34
N LYS A 63 -11.51 -2.73 0.39
CA LYS A 63 -12.86 -2.20 0.23
C LYS A 63 -13.31 -2.30 -1.24
N PRO A 64 -13.95 -3.42 -1.62
CA PRO A 64 -14.40 -3.64 -2.99
C PRO A 64 -15.27 -2.49 -3.51
N GLY A 65 -14.93 -1.96 -4.68
CA GLY A 65 -15.66 -0.88 -5.34
C GLY A 65 -15.26 0.54 -4.92
N ILE A 66 -14.25 0.71 -4.05
CA ILE A 66 -13.74 2.04 -3.69
C ILE A 66 -12.88 2.67 -4.80
N VAL A 67 -12.32 1.85 -5.67
CA VAL A 67 -11.45 2.24 -6.79
C VAL A 67 -12.28 2.34 -8.06
N ASP A 68 -12.20 3.49 -8.71
CA ASP A 68 -12.61 3.69 -10.09
C ASP A 68 -11.41 3.43 -11.01
N TYR A 69 -11.41 2.27 -11.66
CA TYR A 69 -10.33 1.85 -12.55
C TYR A 69 -10.28 2.67 -13.86
N ALA A 70 -11.31 3.46 -14.18
CA ALA A 70 -11.24 4.39 -15.31
C ALA A 70 -10.24 5.53 -15.09
N LEU A 71 -9.90 5.83 -13.83
CA LEU A 71 -8.91 6.83 -13.45
C LEU A 71 -7.49 6.26 -13.30
N VAL A 72 -7.32 4.94 -13.41
CA VAL A 72 -6.05 4.26 -13.20
C VAL A 72 -5.30 4.13 -14.52
N THR A 73 -4.08 4.64 -14.56
CA THR A 73 -3.20 4.56 -15.73
C THR A 73 -2.35 3.30 -15.70
N ARG A 74 -1.62 3.01 -16.79
CA ARG A 74 -0.65 1.91 -16.84
C ARG A 74 0.61 2.16 -16.00
N GLY A 75 0.84 3.40 -15.53
CA GLY A 75 2.00 3.75 -14.71
C GLY A 75 3.34 3.65 -15.45
N VAL A 76 3.36 3.85 -16.77
CA VAL A 76 4.57 3.73 -17.60
C VAL A 76 5.42 5.00 -17.49
N SER A 77 4.81 6.17 -17.67
CA SER A 77 5.49 7.47 -17.50
C SER A 77 5.52 7.88 -16.02
N ASP A 78 6.38 8.84 -15.70
CA ASP A 78 6.48 9.45 -14.37
C ASP A 78 5.18 10.17 -13.99
N ASP A 79 4.54 10.85 -14.93
CA ASP A 79 3.26 11.50 -14.73
C ASP A 79 2.15 10.47 -14.43
N ASP A 80 2.10 9.38 -15.19
CA ASP A 80 1.15 8.28 -14.98
C ASP A 80 1.31 7.64 -13.60
N ALA A 81 2.55 7.34 -13.23
CA ALA A 81 2.90 6.76 -11.93
C ALA A 81 2.53 7.72 -10.79
N THR A 82 2.79 9.02 -10.96
CA THR A 82 2.45 10.07 -9.99
C THR A 82 0.93 10.21 -9.84
N LEU A 83 0.16 10.14 -10.93
CA LEU A 83 -1.30 10.15 -10.89
C LEU A 83 -1.85 8.95 -10.11
N ASN A 84 -1.34 7.74 -10.40
CA ASN A 84 -1.72 6.53 -9.69
C ASN A 84 -1.37 6.61 -8.19
N ALA A 85 -0.17 7.10 -7.86
CA ALA A 85 0.27 7.27 -6.47
C ALA A 85 -0.60 8.28 -5.70
N ARG A 86 -0.91 9.44 -6.30
CA ARG A 86 -1.84 10.44 -5.74
C ARG A 86 -3.22 9.84 -5.50
N TYR A 87 -3.70 9.05 -6.44
CA TYR A 87 -5.00 8.39 -6.34
C TYR A 87 -5.03 7.36 -5.22
N ALA A 88 -4.01 6.50 -5.13
CA ALA A 88 -3.86 5.51 -4.05
C ALA A 88 -3.84 6.18 -2.67
N ILE A 89 -3.07 7.25 -2.48
CA ILE A 89 -3.00 8.00 -1.21
C ILE A 89 -4.38 8.59 -0.86
N SER A 90 -5.08 9.14 -1.84
CA SER A 90 -6.41 9.75 -1.64
C SER A 90 -7.43 8.70 -1.19
N ILE A 91 -7.45 7.52 -1.82
CA ILE A 91 -8.33 6.42 -1.42
C ILE A 91 -7.96 5.87 -0.05
N ALA A 92 -6.66 5.66 0.22
CA ALA A 92 -6.19 5.17 1.52
C ALA A 92 -6.69 6.07 2.67
N ARG A 93 -6.59 7.40 2.51
CA ARG A 93 -7.14 8.36 3.48
C ARG A 93 -8.66 8.30 3.56
N LYS A 94 -9.35 8.16 2.42
CA LYS A 94 -10.82 8.04 2.37
C LYS A 94 -11.35 6.81 3.13
N ILE A 95 -10.59 5.72 3.18
CA ILE A 95 -10.95 4.52 3.96
C ILE A 95 -10.45 4.56 5.41
N GLY A 96 -9.87 5.68 5.85
CA GLY A 96 -9.47 5.91 7.25
C GLY A 96 -8.01 5.60 7.57
N ALA A 97 -7.16 5.34 6.57
CA ALA A 97 -5.74 5.07 6.81
C ALA A 97 -4.95 6.35 7.12
N THR A 98 -4.10 6.28 8.14
CA THR A 98 -3.23 7.39 8.53
C THR A 98 -1.97 7.43 7.68
N ILE A 99 -2.06 8.07 6.51
CA ILE A 99 -0.98 8.12 5.52
C ILE A 99 -0.21 9.45 5.54
N PHE A 100 1.11 9.37 5.77
CA PHE A 100 2.06 10.49 5.76
C PHE A 100 2.98 10.53 4.54
N LEU A 101 2.71 9.68 3.54
CA LEU A 101 3.50 9.62 2.31
C LEU A 101 3.08 10.68 1.31
N LEU A 102 4.04 11.08 0.48
CA LEU A 102 3.87 11.84 -0.75
C LEU A 102 3.87 10.90 -1.96
N PRO A 103 3.29 11.31 -3.11
CA PRO A 103 3.30 10.52 -4.33
C PRO A 103 4.71 10.14 -4.79
N GLU A 104 5.66 11.06 -4.68
CA GLU A 104 7.06 10.89 -5.06
C GLU A 104 7.71 9.75 -4.27
N ASP A 105 7.31 9.54 -3.01
CA ASP A 105 7.82 8.45 -2.17
C ASP A 105 7.48 7.05 -2.76
N ILE A 106 6.34 6.94 -3.46
CA ILE A 106 5.90 5.72 -4.13
C ILE A 106 6.59 5.58 -5.48
N VAL A 107 6.68 6.66 -6.25
CA VAL A 107 7.32 6.68 -7.57
C VAL A 107 8.81 6.35 -7.48
N GLU A 108 9.50 6.84 -6.44
CA GLU A 108 10.90 6.52 -6.12
C GLU A 108 11.08 5.16 -5.42
N VAL A 109 9.99 4.45 -5.14
CA VAL A 109 9.98 3.15 -4.45
C VAL A 109 10.75 3.19 -3.12
N ARG A 110 10.41 4.14 -2.23
CA ARG A 110 11.06 4.24 -0.91
C ARG A 110 10.55 3.16 0.04
N PRO A 111 11.34 2.10 0.34
CA PRO A 111 10.78 0.88 0.92
C PRO A 111 10.20 1.08 2.32
N ARG A 112 10.88 1.89 3.15
CA ARG A 112 10.41 2.20 4.51
C ARG A 112 9.09 2.94 4.51
N LEU A 113 8.86 3.81 3.53
CA LEU A 113 7.61 4.56 3.43
C LEU A 113 6.50 3.64 2.91
N ILE A 114 6.76 2.85 1.87
CA ILE A 114 5.78 1.87 1.35
C ILE A 114 5.38 0.85 2.42
N LEU A 115 6.32 0.37 3.23
CA LEU A 115 6.04 -0.50 4.37
C LEU A 115 5.02 0.17 5.32
N THR A 116 5.22 1.45 5.64
CA THR A 116 4.29 2.17 6.53
C THR A 116 2.92 2.40 5.92
N PHE A 117 2.85 2.58 4.60
CA PHE A 117 1.59 2.66 3.88
C PHE A 117 0.81 1.35 4.03
N ILE A 118 1.44 0.21 3.71
CA ILE A 118 0.81 -1.12 3.80
C ILE A 118 0.48 -1.48 5.25
N GLY A 119 1.37 -1.20 6.20
CA GLY A 119 1.11 -1.40 7.62
C GLY A 119 -0.08 -0.57 8.13
N SER A 120 -0.21 0.67 7.68
CA SER A 120 -1.37 1.52 8.03
C SER A 120 -2.67 0.96 7.46
N LEU A 121 -2.64 0.33 6.29
CA LEU A 121 -3.79 -0.37 5.71
C LEU A 121 -4.13 -1.64 6.47
N MET A 122 -3.14 -2.43 6.90
CA MET A 122 -3.35 -3.63 7.71
C MET A 122 -3.95 -3.30 9.08
N ALA A 123 -3.67 -2.11 9.61
CA ALA A 123 -4.17 -1.66 10.91
C ALA A 123 -5.63 -1.16 10.86
N LEU A 124 -6.21 -1.01 9.65
CA LEU A 124 -7.63 -0.73 9.48
C LEU A 124 -8.43 -1.92 10.00
N LYS A 125 -9.31 -1.68 10.97
CA LYS A 125 -10.23 -2.67 11.55
C LYS A 125 -11.47 -2.84 10.68
#